data_AF-A0A951CFX7-F1
#
_entry.id   AF-A0A951CFX7-F1
#
_cell.length_a   1.000
_cell.length_b   1.000
_cell.length_c   1.000
_cell.angle_alpha   90.00
_cell.angle_beta   90.00
_cell.angle_gamma   90.00
#
_symmetry.space_group_name_H-M   'P 1'
#
loop_
_entity.id
_entity.type
_entity.pdbx_description
1 polymer ?
#
loop_
_entity_poly.entity_id
_entity_poly.type
_entity_poly.pdbx_seq_one_letter_code
_entity_poly.pdbx_strand_id
1 'polypeptide(L)' 'MYLGVLTLIAGQTVLFRCWELSIYLVCVAVGFHLFVLFYEEPTLRSKYGKAFEQYCRNVPRWIPRLK' A
#
# COMPACT_ATOMS: atom_id res chain seq x y z
N MET A 1 6.28 1.06 -3.76
CA MET A 1 6.63 -0.37 -3.57
C MET A 1 5.38 -1.23 -3.40
N TYR A 2 4.56 -1.01 -2.37
CA TYR A 2 3.40 -1.86 -2.03
C TYR A 2 2.41 -2.07 -3.18
N LEU A 3 1.98 -1.00 -3.85
CA LEU A 3 1.07 -1.10 -5.00
C LEU A 3 1.65 -2.00 -6.11
N GLY A 4 2.96 -1.92 -6.38
CA GLY A 4 3.61 -2.78 -7.36
C GLY A 4 3.56 -4.27 -6.98
N VAL A 5 3.78 -4.59 -5.70
CA VAL A 5 3.64 -5.97 -5.19
C VAL A 5 2.19 -6.44 -5.31
N LEU A 6 1.22 -5.60 -4.94
CA LEU A 6 -0.20 -5.94 -5.06
C LEU A 6 -0.62 -6.15 -6.52
N THR A 7 -0.18 -5.29 -7.45
CA THR A 7 -0.44 -5.45 -8.88
C THR A 7 0.22 -6.71 -9.44
N LEU A 8 1.42 -7.07 -8.97
CA LEU A 8 2.09 -8.30 -9.36
C LEU A 8 1.29 -9.53 -8.92
N ILE A 9 0.88 -9.59 -7.65
CA ILE A 9 0.06 -10.69 -7.13
C ILE A 9 -1.29 -10.76 -7.86
N ALA A 10 -1.93 -9.60 -8.10
CA ALA A 10 -3.18 -9.55 -8.87
C ALA A 10 -2.99 -10.08 -10.30
N GLY A 11 -1.87 -9.75 -10.96
CA GLY A 11 -1.50 -10.30 -12.26
C GLY A 11 -1.33 -11.82 -12.23
N GLN A 12 -0.72 -12.36 -11.18
CA GLN A 12 -0.62 -13.82 -10.99
C GLN A 12 -2.00 -14.47 -10.84
N THR A 13 -2.89 -13.90 -10.03
CA THR A 13 -4.27 -14.39 -9.88
C THR A 13 -4.99 -14.48 -11.23
N VAL A 14 -4.85 -13.47 -12.07
CA VAL A 14 -5.47 -13.42 -13.41
C VAL A 14 -4.83 -14.42 -14.37
N LEU A 15 -3.50 -14.47 -14.44
CA LEU A 15 -2.77 -15.35 -15.36
C LEU A 15 -2.96 -16.83 -15.05
N PHE A 16 -2.93 -17.21 -13.77
CA PHE A 16 -3.06 -18.61 -13.35
C PHE A 16 -4.51 -19.03 -13.09
N ARG A 17 -5.49 -18.11 -13.20
CA ARG A 17 -6.92 -18.34 -12.89
C ARG A 17 -7.15 -19.04 -11.54
N CYS A 18 -6.25 -18.79 -10.58
CA CYS A 18 -6.27 -19.43 -9.28
C CYS A 18 -6.91 -18.48 -8.26
N TRP A 19 -8.14 -18.79 -7.85
CA TRP A 19 -8.91 -17.95 -6.93
C TRP A 19 -8.33 -17.92 -5.52
N GLU A 20 -7.59 -18.95 -5.11
CA GLU A 20 -6.86 -18.99 -3.84
C GLU A 20 -5.85 -17.84 -3.71
N LEU A 21 -5.25 -17.40 -4.82
CA LEU A 21 -4.33 -16.26 -4.84
C LEU A 21 -5.04 -14.94 -4.55
N SER A 22 -6.35 -14.85 -4.74
CA SER A 22 -7.14 -13.67 -4.33
C SER A 22 -7.17 -13.52 -2.81
N ILE A 23 -7.29 -14.62 -2.07
CA ILE A 23 -7.24 -14.60 -0.60
C ILE A 23 -5.86 -14.11 -0.14
N TYR A 24 -4.80 -14.66 -0.74
CA TYR A 24 -3.45 -14.23 -0.47
C TYR A 24 -3.23 -12.73 -0.76
N LEU A 25 -3.72 -12.25 -1.91
CA LEU A 25 -3.67 -10.83 -2.28
C LEU A 25 -4.33 -9.94 -1.20
N VAL A 26 -5.52 -10.32 -0.73
CA VAL A 26 -6.24 -9.57 0.31
C VAL A 26 -5.47 -9.58 1.63
N CYS A 27 -4.96 -10.74 2.05
CA CYS A 27 -4.14 -10.85 3.26
C CYS A 27 -2.90 -9.94 3.20
N VAL A 28 -2.19 -9.94 2.07
CA VAL A 28 -1.01 -9.09 1.85
C VAL A 28 -1.39 -7.61 1.82
N ALA A 29 -2.49 -7.25 1.16
CA ALA A 29 -2.99 -5.87 1.11
C ALA A 29 -3.33 -5.35 2.51
N VAL A 30 -4.02 -6.14 3.33
CA VAL A 30 -4.34 -5.79 4.72
C VAL A 30 -3.05 -5.67 5.54
N GLY A 31 -2.12 -6.63 5.40
CA GLY A 31 -0.84 -6.59 6.09
C GLY A 31 -0.05 -5.31 5.80
N PHE A 32 0.06 -4.92 4.52
CA PHE A 32 0.68 -3.65 4.15
C PHE A 32 -0.08 -2.43 4.67
N HIS A 33 -1.41 -2.45 4.62
CA HIS A 33 -2.22 -1.36 5.15
C HIS A 33 -1.97 -1.14 6.65
N LEU A 34 -1.95 -2.22 7.44
CA LEU A 34 -1.68 -2.16 8.87
C LEU A 34 -0.24 -1.73 9.14
N PHE A 35 0.74 -2.25 8.40
CA PHE A 35 2.14 -1.86 8.55
C PHE A 35 2.37 -0.38 8.28
N VAL A 36 1.76 0.15 7.22
CA VAL A 36 1.84 1.59 6.89
C VAL A 36 1.26 2.42 8.04
N LEU A 37 0.09 2.04 8.57
CA LEU A 37 -0.59 2.79 9.63
C LEU A 37 0.12 2.74 10.99
N PHE A 38 0.61 1.58 11.39
CA PHE A 38 1.17 1.37 12.74
C PHE A 38 2.68 1.60 12.81
N TYR A 39 3.39 1.47 11.70
CA TYR A 39 4.84 1.56 11.71
C TYR A 39 5.34 2.71 10.84
N GLU A 40 5.10 2.68 9.54
CA GLU A 40 5.72 3.67 8.64
C GLU A 40 5.25 5.10 8.93
N GLU A 41 3.94 5.36 9.01
CA GLU A 41 3.45 6.71 9.22
C GLU A 41 3.83 7.29 10.59
N PRO A 42 3.72 6.56 11.72
CA PRO A 42 4.19 7.06 13.00
C PRO A 42 5.70 7.33 13.00
N THR A 43 6.51 6.43 12.43
CA THR A 43 7.97 6.61 12.34
C THR A 43 8.34 7.80 11.45
N LEU A 44 7.70 7.94 10.29
CA LEU A 44 7.95 9.05 9.36
C LEU A 44 7.47 10.38 9.94
N ARG A 45 6.32 10.39 10.63
CA ARG A 45 5.83 11.58 11.34
C ARG A 45 6.77 11.97 12.47
N SER A 46 7.30 11.01 13.23
CA SER A 46 8.29 11.27 14.28
C SER A 46 9.61 11.83 13.70
N LYS A 47 10.07 11.30 12.57
CA LYS A 47 11.35 11.69 11.95
C LYS A 47 11.30 13.01 11.19
N TYR A 48 10.19 13.31 10.50
CA TYR A 48 10.09 14.44 9.57
C TYR A 48 9.02 15.48 9.94
N GLY A 49 8.16 15.19 10.92
CA GLY A 49 7.19 16.14 11.47
C GLY A 49 6.33 16.84 10.41
N LYS A 50 6.39 18.18 10.39
CA LYS A 50 5.60 19.04 9.50
C LYS A 50 5.85 18.79 8.01
N ALA A 51 7.07 18.40 7.62
CA ALA A 51 7.39 18.10 6.23
C ALA A 51 6.63 16.85 5.74
N PHE A 52 6.48 15.85 6.61
CA PHE A 52 5.70 14.66 6.31
C PHE A 52 4.20 14.97 6.22
N GLU A 53 3.67 15.82 7.10
CA GLU A 53 2.27 16.24 7.01
C GLU A 53 1.96 16.97 5.69
N GLN A 54 2.86 17.84 5.24
CA GLN A 54 2.70 18.54 3.96
C GLN A 54 2.82 17.57 2.78
N TYR A 55 3.69 16.56 2.86
CA TYR A 55 3.77 15.48 1.89
C TYR A 55 2.45 14.68 1.82
N CYS A 56 1.90 14.26 2.96
CA CYS A 56 0.62 13.53 3.02
C CYS A 56 -0.55 14.31 2.41
N ARG A 57 -0.54 15.65 2.50
CA ARG A 57 -1.56 16.50 1.86
C ARG A 57 -1.48 16.48 0.34
N ASN A 58 -0.30 16.22 -0.24
CA ASN A 58 -0.06 16.22 -1.67
C ASN A 58 -0.15 14.81 -2.27
N VAL A 59 0.30 13.79 -1.54
CA VAL A 59 0.38 12.41 -2.01
C VAL A 59 -0.61 11.52 -1.22
N PRO A 60 -1.72 11.06 -1.85
CA PRO A 60 -2.62 10.10 -1.23
C PRO A 60 -1.91 8.74 -1.06
N ARG A 61 -2.31 7.98 -0.02
CA ARG A 61 -1.62 6.72 0.35
C ARG A 61 -1.65 5.63 -0.73
N TRP A 62 -2.80 5.42 -1.37
CA TRP A 62 -3.04 4.25 -2.23
C TRP A 62 -3.50 4.60 -3.65
N ILE A 63 -4.36 5.62 -3.79
CA ILE A 63 -4.92 6.00 -5.09
C ILE A 63 -4.14 7.21 -5.61
N PRO A 64 -3.40 7.09 -6.72
CA PRO A 64 -2.76 8.25 -7.33
C PRO A 64 -3.83 9.25 -7.79
N ARG A 65 -3.58 10.55 -7.62
CA ARG A 65 -4.44 11.55 -8.27
C ARG A 65 -4.17 11.49 -9.75
N LEU A 66 -5.16 11.00 -10.51
CA LEU A 66 -5.19 11.16 -11.95
C LEU A 66 -5.63 12.60 -12.22
N LYS A 67 -4.74 13.40 -12.82
CA LYS A 67 -5.10 14.71 -13.39
C LYS A 67 -5.62 14.50 -14.80
#